data_AF-A0A6J6GUP3-F1
#
_entry.id   AF-A0A6J6GUP3-F1
#
_cell.length_a   1.000
_cell.length_b   1.000
_cell.length_c   1.000
_cell.angle_alpha   90.00
_cell.angle_beta   90.00
_cell.angle_gamma   90.00
#
_symmetry.space_group_name_H-M   'P 1'
#
loop_
_entity.id
_entity.type
_entity.pdbx_description
1 polymer ?
#
loop_
_entity_poly.entity_id
_entity_poly.type
_entity_poly.pdbx_seq_one_letter_code
_entity_poly.pdbx_strand_id
1 'polypeptide(L)' 'MNEPDNEMPAIDPAVIENLQEVVSQLRESVSRLDDVAMDVLRSAYSRREGRPAIDKTITQARRAIEKAIHLIDIDGHS' A
#
# COMPACT_ATOMS: atom_id res chain seq x y z
N MET A 1 -17.42 -6.51 -43.44
CA MET A 1 -17.22 -7.60 -42.48
C MET A 1 -16.22 -7.06 -41.49
N ASN A 2 -16.69 -6.50 -40.38
CA ASN A 2 -15.81 -5.99 -39.34
C ASN A 2 -15.58 -7.15 -38.40
N GLU A 3 -14.37 -7.71 -38.41
CA GLU A 3 -13.91 -8.55 -37.31
C GLU A 3 -13.92 -7.66 -36.07
N PRO A 4 -14.51 -8.08 -34.94
CA PRO A 4 -14.33 -7.35 -33.71
C PRO A 4 -12.84 -7.43 -33.39
N ASP A 5 -12.19 -6.29 -33.26
CA ASP A 5 -10.83 -6.18 -32.77
C ASP A 5 -10.74 -7.02 -31.49
N ASN A 6 -10.16 -8.22 -31.62
CA ASN A 6 -9.86 -9.09 -30.51
C ASN A 6 -8.63 -8.47 -29.84
N GLU A 7 -8.83 -7.31 -29.21
CA GLU A 7 -7.85 -6.63 -28.39
C GLU A 7 -7.49 -7.59 -27.26
N MET A 8 -6.39 -8.32 -27.47
CA MET A 8 -5.71 -8.96 -26.35
C MET A 8 -5.47 -7.87 -25.30
N PRO A 9 -5.77 -8.14 -24.02
CA PRO A 9 -5.55 -7.16 -22.97
C PRO A 9 -4.09 -6.69 -23.02
N ALA A 10 -3.88 -5.37 -22.91
CA ALA A 10 -2.57 -4.74 -22.99
C ALA A 10 -1.56 -5.28 -21.94
N ILE A 11 -2.08 -5.96 -20.92
CA ILE A 11 -1.33 -6.61 -19.84
C ILE A 11 -1.82 -8.06 -19.71
N ASP A 12 -0.87 -8.99 -19.58
CA ASP A 12 -1.17 -10.39 -19.29
C ASP A 12 -2.00 -10.53 -17.99
N PRO A 13 -3.14 -11.27 -18.01
CA PRO A 13 -3.94 -11.50 -16.81
C PRO A 13 -3.14 -12.03 -15.60
N ALA A 14 -2.10 -12.84 -15.82
CA ALA A 14 -1.23 -13.31 -14.74
C ALA A 14 -0.42 -12.17 -14.10
N VAL A 15 -0.05 -11.14 -14.88
CA VAL A 15 0.61 -9.94 -14.34
C VAL A 15 -0.36 -9.12 -13.51
N ILE A 16 -1.62 -9.02 -13.94
CA ILE A 16 -2.68 -8.33 -13.17
C ILE A 16 -2.91 -9.04 -11.82
N GLU A 17 -2.98 -10.36 -11.80
CA GLU A 17 -3.12 -11.16 -10.56
C GLU A 17 -1.94 -10.93 -9.61
N ASN A 18 -0.70 -10.95 -10.12
CA ASN A 18 0.48 -10.65 -9.32
C ASN A 18 0.46 -9.21 -8.76
N LEU A 19 0.01 -8.22 -9.54
CA LEU A 19 -0.14 -6.84 -9.06
C LEU A 19 -1.17 -6.73 -7.94
N GLN A 20 -2.29 -7.45 -8.05
CA GLN A 20 -3.31 -7.52 -7.00
C GLN A 20 -2.76 -8.16 -5.71
N GLU A 21 -1.93 -9.19 -5.82
CA GLU A 21 -1.24 -9.79 -4.68
C GLU A 21 -0.30 -8.79 -4.01
N VAL A 22 0.50 -8.05 -4.80
CA VAL A 22 1.36 -6.97 -4.27
C VAL A 22 0.54 -5.91 -3.54
N VAL A 23 -0.58 -5.47 -4.11
CA VAL A 23 -1.49 -4.50 -3.45
C VAL A 23 -2.02 -5.05 -2.12
N SER A 24 -2.37 -6.33 -2.08
CA SER A 24 -2.82 -7.00 -0.85
C SER A 24 -1.74 -6.98 0.24
N GLN A 25 -0.50 -7.35 -0.11
CA GLN A 25 0.64 -7.33 0.81
C GLN A 25 0.98 -5.91 1.30
N LEU A 26 0.85 -4.91 0.42
CA LEU A 26 1.03 -3.50 0.79
C LEU A 26 -0.05 -3.03 1.78
N ARG A 27 -1.32 -3.45 1.59
CA ARG A 27 -2.41 -3.14 2.52
C ARG A 27 -2.17 -3.78 3.90
N GLU A 28 -1.68 -5.01 3.94
CA GLU A 28 -1.27 -5.65 5.20
C GLU A 28 -0.13 -4.87 5.87
N SER A 29 0.86 -4.43 5.08
CA SER A 29 1.99 -3.64 5.59
C SER A 29 1.55 -2.29 6.16
N VAL A 30 0.54 -1.64 5.58
CA VAL A 30 -0.08 -0.42 6.14
C VAL A 30 -0.67 -0.71 7.52
N SER A 31 -1.46 -1.77 7.67
CA SER A 31 -2.04 -2.14 8.97
C SER A 31 -0.96 -2.40 10.02
N ARG A 32 0.09 -3.14 9.65
CA ARG A 32 1.20 -3.42 10.56
C ARG A 32 1.97 -2.17 10.98
N LEU A 33 2.10 -1.18 10.10
CA LEU A 33 2.71 0.10 10.45
C LEU A 33 1.84 0.93 11.41
N ASP A 34 0.51 0.84 11.31
CA ASP A 34 -0.40 1.48 12.26
C ASP A 34 -0.25 0.85 13.66
N ASP A 35 -0.16 -0.48 13.75
CA ASP A 35 0.09 -1.17 15.02
C ASP A 35 1.45 -0.76 15.62
N VAL A 36 2.50 -0.72 14.80
CA VAL A 36 3.84 -0.28 15.24
C VAL A 36 3.84 1.18 15.70
N ALA A 37 3.12 2.07 15.02
CA ALA A 37 2.97 3.46 15.45
C ALA A 37 2.32 3.55 16.83
N MET A 38 1.26 2.77 17.06
CA MET A 38 0.59 2.70 18.36
C MET A 38 1.51 2.19 19.46
N ASP A 39 2.31 1.16 19.19
CA ASP A 39 3.28 0.62 20.15
C ASP A 39 4.39 1.62 20.47
N VAL A 40 4.90 2.35 19.48
CA VAL A 40 5.89 3.42 19.67
C VAL A 40 5.34 4.52 20.59
N LEU A 41 4.11 4.97 20.34
CA LEU A 41 3.47 6.00 21.16
C LEU A 41 3.20 5.50 22.58
N ARG A 42 2.72 4.26 22.73
CA ARG A 42 2.47 3.62 24.04
C ARG A 42 3.76 3.47 24.84
N SER A 43 4.86 3.10 24.20
CA SER A 43 6.18 2.96 24.82
C SER A 43 6.74 4.31 25.29
N ALA A 44 6.59 5.37 24.49
CA ALA A 44 7.02 6.71 24.89
C ALA A 44 6.20 7.22 26.09
N TYR A 45 4.89 7.01 26.06
CA TYR A 45 4.00 7.37 27.15
C TYR A 45 4.36 6.66 28.46
N SER A 46 4.66 5.35 28.41
CA SER A 46 5.03 4.60 29.61
C SER A 46 6.37 5.06 30.21
N ARG A 47 7.29 5.55 29.38
CA ARG A 47 8.55 6.19 29.79
C ARG A 47 8.42 7.65 30.20
N ARG A 48 7.21 8.25 30.13
CA ARG A 48 6.95 9.68 30.33
C ARG A 48 7.79 10.57 29.40
N GLU A 49 8.06 10.08 28.19
CA GLU A 49 8.76 10.79 27.13
C GLU A 49 7.78 11.49 26.19
N GLY A 50 8.29 12.48 25.44
CA GLY A 50 7.54 13.09 24.34
C GLY A 50 7.39 12.16 23.14
N ARG A 51 6.67 12.63 22.11
CA ARG A 51 6.47 11.91 20.84
C ARG A 51 7.82 11.53 20.21
N PRO A 52 8.13 10.24 20.00
CA PRO A 52 9.40 9.83 19.42
C PRO A 52 9.59 10.32 17.99
N ALA A 53 10.82 10.63 17.59
CA ALA A 53 11.13 11.08 16.22
C ALA A 53 10.73 10.03 15.15
N ILE A 54 10.83 8.73 15.48
CA ILE A 54 10.50 7.63 14.57
C ILE A 54 9.01 7.58 14.20
N ASP A 55 8.11 8.12 15.02
CA ASP A 55 6.67 8.14 14.74
C ASP A 55 6.35 8.90 13.43
N LYS A 56 7.07 10.01 13.18
CA LYS A 56 6.95 10.75 11.92
C LYS A 56 7.39 9.90 10.73
N THR A 57 8.48 9.15 10.88
CA THR A 57 9.01 8.26 9.85
C THR A 57 8.02 7.14 9.53
N ILE A 58 7.42 6.52 10.55
CA ILE A 58 6.39 5.48 10.39
C ILE A 58 5.18 6.04 9.64
N THR A 59 4.72 7.23 10.03
CA THR A 59 3.62 7.93 9.34
C THR A 59 3.94 8.21 7.87
N GLN A 60 5.18 8.61 7.56
CA GLN A 60 5.61 8.85 6.19
C GLN A 60 5.68 7.56 5.37
N ALA A 61 6.19 6.47 5.95
CA ALA A 61 6.23 5.16 5.31
C ALA A 61 4.81 4.67 4.96
N ARG A 62 3.88 4.77 5.90
CA ARG A 62 2.47 4.40 5.68
C ARG A 62 1.86 5.16 4.49
N ARG A 63 2.02 6.48 4.45
CA ARG A 63 1.53 7.33 3.35
C ARG A 63 2.18 7.00 2.01
N ALA A 64 3.46 6.65 2.00
CA ALA A 64 4.14 6.25 0.77
C ALA A 64 3.56 4.94 0.22
N ILE A 65 3.24 3.98 1.09
CA ILE A 65 2.60 2.71 0.70
C ILE A 65 1.16 2.95 0.22
N GLU A 66 0.37 3.75 0.94
CA GLU A 66 -0.99 4.12 0.51
C GLU A 66 -0.99 4.76 -0.89
N LYS A 67 0.00 5.63 -1.16
CA LYS A 67 0.19 6.21 -2.49
C LYS A 67 0.56 5.17 -3.54
N ALA A 68 1.44 4.22 -3.21
CA ALA A 68 1.81 3.15 -4.13
C ALA A 68 0.59 2.28 -4.48
N ILE A 69 -0.22 1.90 -3.47
CA ILE A 69 -1.49 1.19 -3.68
C ILE A 69 -2.38 1.97 -4.64
N HIS A 70 -2.58 3.27 -4.38
CA HIS A 70 -3.45 4.10 -5.21
C HIS A 70 -2.98 4.20 -6.66
N LEU A 71 -1.67 4.27 -6.90
CA LEU A 71 -1.10 4.30 -8.25
C LEU A 71 -1.30 2.98 -9.00
N ILE A 72 -1.27 1.84 -8.29
CA ILE A 72 -1.46 0.52 -8.91
C ILE A 72 -2.94 0.23 -9.18
N ASP A 73 -3.83 0.66 -8.28
CA ASP A 73 -5.28 0.38 -8.33
C ASP A 73 -6.02 1.18 -9.43
N ILE A 74 -5.43 2.28 -9.93
CA ILE A 74 -6.06 3.14 -10.96
C ILE A 74 -5.93 2.58 -12.39
N ASP A 75 -4.95 1.71 -12.66
CA ASP A 75 -4.61 1.31 -14.04
C ASP A 75 -5.24 -0.01 -14.50
N GLY A 76 -6.20 -0.56 -13.74
CA GLY A 76 -6.89 -1.80 -14.10
C GLY A 76 -7.89 -1.67 -15.27
N HIS A 77 -8.35 -0.45 -15.60
CA HIS A 77 -9.26 -0.17 -16.70
C HIS A 77 -9.08 1.27 -17.22
N SER A 78 -8.34 1.43 -18.31
CA SER A 78 -8.47 2.54 -19.27
C SER A 78 -8.12 2.04 -20.66
#